data_AF-A0A841JSE3-F1
#
_entry.id   AF-A0A841JSE3-F1
#
_cell.length_a   1.000
_cell.length_b   1.000
_cell.length_c   1.000
_cell.angle_alpha   90.00
_cell.angle_beta   90.00
_cell.angle_gamma   90.00
#
_symmetry.space_group_name_H-M   'P 1'
#
loop_
_entity.id
_entity.type
_entity.pdbx_description
1 polymer ?
#
loop_
_entity_poly.entity_id
_entity_poly.type
_entity_poly.pdbx_seq_one_letter_code
_entity_poly.pdbx_strand_id
1 'polypeptide(L)'
;MFPFLTRFSLQTAILIFIGSVPLHAQSNASTTRSEPGAVSPVSAKVLTGWPGAAPDTEGDLSFDTKSLRFITERSSGEIPKSRIIAVSGGDEQIETGGKAGRIARVVIPYGGGLALGAVTHKKVGLLTIEFLDASGEYHGAVFELQAADMPATLEKIAFQPSAGARLRAAAAVGCPEWKIQANAVRVQPIDADQAISFPAEDRVLLYENLVRRLESEKTIQNVYRAGDQSPEAGCAEFTVTVRATAFGKGNQAARASVGPLGHFIGTTKLNFHLTISKQDGSPNFDVDLKKSEGSDTDSLNITKVVSKTVVKNLKKSRTQMRKTEMS
;
A
#
# COMPACT_ATOMS: atom_id res chain seq x y z
N MET A 1 -8.09 -56.93 -11.12
CA MET A 1 -8.85 -58.06 -11.70
C MET A 1 -10.18 -58.12 -10.96
N PHE A 2 -11.27 -57.78 -11.65
CA PHE A 2 -12.67 -57.76 -11.15
C PHE A 2 -13.19 -59.20 -10.89
N PRO A 3 -14.21 -59.40 -10.02
CA PRO A 3 -15.63 -59.25 -10.41
C PRO A 3 -16.47 -58.50 -9.35
N PHE A 4 -17.40 -57.61 -9.70
CA PHE A 4 -18.78 -57.83 -10.21
C PHE A 4 -19.68 -58.64 -9.26
N LEU A 5 -20.60 -57.97 -8.56
CA LEU A 5 -21.97 -58.45 -8.34
C LEU A 5 -22.89 -57.31 -7.89
N THR A 6 -23.89 -57.11 -8.73
CA THR A 6 -25.11 -56.31 -8.62
C THR A 6 -26.09 -56.89 -7.60
N ARG A 7 -27.00 -56.06 -7.05
CA ARG A 7 -28.48 -56.15 -7.20
C ARG A 7 -29.23 -55.24 -6.21
N PHE A 8 -30.27 -54.56 -6.73
CA PHE A 8 -31.64 -54.31 -6.21
C PHE A 8 -31.84 -54.00 -4.71
N SER A 9 -32.77 -53.18 -4.22
CA SER A 9 -33.90 -52.39 -4.71
C SER A 9 -34.69 -52.06 -3.43
N LEU A 10 -35.08 -50.81 -3.19
CA LEU A 10 -36.46 -50.53 -2.75
C LEU A 10 -36.74 -49.02 -2.85
N GLN A 11 -37.69 -48.69 -3.70
CA GLN A 11 -38.34 -47.38 -3.72
C GLN A 11 -39.12 -47.19 -2.41
N THR A 12 -39.00 -46.01 -1.82
CA THR A 12 -40.05 -45.48 -0.94
C THR A 12 -40.29 -44.04 -1.37
N ALA A 13 -41.35 -43.87 -2.15
CA ALA A 13 -41.89 -42.57 -2.50
C ALA A 13 -42.66 -42.05 -1.29
N ILE A 14 -42.16 -40.97 -0.67
CA ILE A 14 -42.93 -40.19 0.31
C ILE A 14 -43.44 -38.95 -0.41
N LEU A 15 -44.73 -38.96 -0.72
CA LEU A 15 -45.53 -37.82 -1.13
C LEU A 15 -45.72 -36.90 0.09
N ILE A 16 -44.99 -35.78 0.15
CA ILE A 16 -45.26 -34.70 1.10
C ILE A 16 -46.17 -33.68 0.42
N PHE A 17 -47.37 -33.55 0.98
CA PHE A 17 -48.38 -32.59 0.59
C PHE A 17 -47.90 -31.15 0.77
N ILE A 18 -48.19 -30.35 -0.26
CA ILE A 18 -47.95 -28.91 -0.37
C ILE A 18 -48.94 -28.18 0.55
N GLY A 19 -48.43 -27.55 1.61
CA GLY A 19 -49.15 -26.54 2.40
C GLY A 19 -48.72 -25.15 1.97
N SER A 20 -49.51 -24.51 1.11
CA SER A 20 -49.30 -23.12 0.68
C SER A 20 -49.70 -22.16 1.80
N VAL A 21 -48.74 -21.75 2.64
CA VAL A 21 -48.94 -20.60 3.52
C VAL A 21 -48.60 -19.34 2.70
N PRO A 22 -49.50 -18.35 2.57
CA PRO A 22 -49.15 -17.08 1.96
C PRO A 22 -48.18 -16.34 2.88
N LEU A 23 -46.89 -16.52 2.63
CA LEU A 23 -45.85 -15.70 3.22
C LEU A 23 -46.00 -14.31 2.61
N HIS A 24 -46.60 -13.39 3.38
CA HIS A 24 -46.47 -11.97 3.09
C HIS A 24 -44.99 -11.62 3.22
N ALA A 25 -44.30 -11.59 2.09
CA ALA A 25 -43.00 -10.95 1.98
C ALA A 25 -43.22 -9.47 2.32
N GLN A 26 -42.97 -9.10 3.58
CA GLN A 26 -42.64 -7.73 3.91
C GLN A 26 -41.35 -7.42 3.14
N SER A 27 -41.53 -6.83 1.97
CA SER A 27 -40.52 -6.01 1.33
C SER A 27 -40.17 -4.94 2.35
N ASN A 28 -39.14 -5.20 3.15
CA ASN A 28 -38.39 -4.15 3.79
C ASN A 28 -37.76 -3.38 2.63
N ALA A 29 -38.52 -2.44 2.09
CA ALA A 29 -37.97 -1.31 1.38
C ALA A 29 -37.03 -0.65 2.38
N SER A 30 -35.76 -1.02 2.29
CA SER A 30 -34.65 -0.28 2.88
C SER A 30 -34.81 1.14 2.37
N THR A 31 -35.50 1.96 3.17
CA THR A 31 -35.55 3.39 2.98
C THR A 31 -34.11 3.81 3.16
N THR A 32 -33.44 4.06 2.03
CA THR A 32 -32.14 4.71 1.99
C THR A 32 -32.35 6.06 2.65
N ARG A 33 -32.16 6.12 3.96
CA ARG A 33 -32.15 7.35 4.72
C ARG A 33 -30.89 8.06 4.26
N SER A 34 -31.03 8.92 3.27
CA SER A 34 -29.99 9.86 2.86
C SER A 34 -29.60 10.64 4.10
N GLU A 35 -28.46 10.28 4.69
CA GLU A 35 -27.89 11.00 5.82
C GLU A 35 -27.61 12.44 5.33
N PRO A 36 -28.12 13.48 6.01
CA PRO A 36 -27.87 14.85 5.60
C PRO A 36 -26.37 15.13 5.75
N GLY A 37 -25.68 15.27 4.62
CA GLY A 37 -24.23 15.48 4.56
C GLY A 37 -23.45 14.40 3.80
N ALA A 38 -24.10 13.34 3.29
CA ALA A 38 -23.46 12.35 2.44
C ALA A 38 -23.04 12.97 1.10
N VAL A 39 -21.73 13.11 0.90
CA VAL A 39 -21.15 13.64 -0.34
C VAL A 39 -21.18 12.56 -1.42
N SER A 40 -21.41 12.95 -2.67
CA SER A 40 -21.36 12.00 -3.80
C SER A 40 -20.03 11.25 -3.82
N PRO A 41 -20.07 9.91 -3.89
CA PRO A 41 -18.87 9.09 -3.99
C PRO A 41 -18.07 9.44 -5.25
N VAL A 42 -16.76 9.29 -5.17
CA VAL A 42 -15.82 9.45 -6.28
C VAL A 42 -15.24 8.08 -6.60
N SER A 43 -15.25 7.70 -7.88
CA SER A 43 -14.62 6.46 -8.33
C SER A 43 -13.12 6.52 -8.11
N ALA A 44 -12.58 5.50 -7.44
CA ALA A 44 -11.17 5.41 -7.10
C ALA A 44 -10.67 3.97 -7.21
N LYS A 45 -9.37 3.81 -7.46
CA LYS A 45 -8.69 2.51 -7.46
C LYS A 45 -7.63 2.49 -6.36
N VAL A 46 -7.65 1.47 -5.50
CA VAL A 46 -6.64 1.32 -4.43
C VAL A 46 -5.32 0.88 -5.03
N LEU A 47 -4.27 1.67 -4.86
CA LEU A 47 -2.91 1.24 -5.21
C LEU A 47 -2.26 0.43 -4.09
N THR A 48 -2.50 0.80 -2.83
CA THR A 48 -2.02 0.04 -1.66
C THR A 48 -2.75 0.43 -0.37
N GLY A 49 -2.66 -0.44 0.64
CA GLY A 49 -2.78 -0.07 2.06
C GLY A 49 -4.18 0.18 2.59
N TRP A 50 -5.21 0.00 1.78
CA TRP A 50 -6.58 0.05 2.27
C TRP A 50 -6.97 -1.27 2.97
N PRO A 51 -7.53 -1.23 4.20
CA PRO A 51 -7.94 -2.45 4.91
C PRO A 51 -9.01 -3.23 4.14
N GLY A 52 -8.76 -4.52 3.91
CA GLY A 52 -9.72 -5.41 3.25
C GLY A 52 -9.90 -5.18 1.74
N ALA A 53 -9.06 -4.38 1.10
CA ALA A 53 -9.01 -4.26 -0.37
C ALA A 53 -7.61 -4.64 -0.90
N ALA A 54 -7.58 -5.46 -1.95
CA ALA A 54 -6.34 -5.80 -2.63
C ALA A 54 -5.86 -4.59 -3.48
N PRO A 55 -4.55 -4.52 -3.82
CA PRO A 55 -4.08 -3.58 -4.83
C PRO A 55 -4.86 -3.72 -6.14
N ASP A 56 -5.01 -2.61 -6.85
CA ASP A 56 -5.78 -2.43 -8.09
C ASP A 56 -7.30 -2.68 -7.97
N THR A 57 -7.83 -2.76 -6.74
CA THR A 57 -9.30 -2.86 -6.53
C THR A 57 -9.97 -1.52 -6.79
N GLU A 58 -10.97 -1.52 -7.66
CA GLU A 58 -11.83 -0.36 -7.93
C GLU A 58 -12.99 -0.28 -6.94
N GLY A 59 -13.43 0.94 -6.65
CA GLY A 59 -14.56 1.18 -5.76
C GLY A 59 -14.91 2.66 -5.65
N ASP A 60 -15.83 2.95 -4.75
CA ASP A 60 -16.37 4.27 -4.48
C ASP A 60 -15.76 4.81 -3.19
N LEU A 61 -15.03 5.92 -3.32
CA LEU A 61 -14.48 6.67 -2.21
C LEU A 61 -15.43 7.79 -1.80
N SER A 62 -15.87 7.77 -0.56
CA SER A 62 -16.77 8.76 0.01
C SER A 62 -16.18 9.38 1.27
N PHE A 63 -16.45 10.66 1.44
CA PHE A 63 -16.04 11.44 2.60
C PHE A 63 -17.31 12.00 3.22
N ASP A 64 -17.50 11.74 4.51
CA ASP A 64 -18.52 12.41 5.29
C ASP A 64 -17.88 13.19 6.43
N THR A 65 -18.72 13.76 7.30
CA THR A 65 -18.27 14.59 8.42
C THR A 65 -17.50 13.82 9.49
N LYS A 66 -17.65 12.49 9.54
CA LYS A 66 -17.13 11.61 10.60
C LYS A 66 -16.06 10.67 10.10
N SER A 67 -16.10 10.27 8.84
CA SER A 67 -15.35 9.13 8.33
C SER A 67 -14.99 9.26 6.86
N LEU A 68 -13.97 8.49 6.49
CA LEU A 68 -13.58 8.21 5.12
C LEU A 68 -13.91 6.76 4.83
N ARG A 69 -14.68 6.51 3.77
CA ARG A 69 -15.19 5.18 3.46
C ARG A 69 -14.91 4.82 2.02
N PHE A 70 -14.43 3.60 1.81
CA PHE A 70 -14.21 3.03 0.51
C PHE A 70 -15.02 1.75 0.38
N ILE A 71 -15.89 1.72 -0.62
CA ILE A 71 -16.82 0.62 -0.87
C ILE A 71 -16.43 -0.03 -2.20
N THR A 72 -16.31 -1.34 -2.19
CA THR A 72 -16.12 -2.19 -3.37
C THR A 72 -17.30 -3.14 -3.50
N GLU A 73 -17.36 -3.92 -4.57
CA GLU A 73 -18.38 -4.97 -4.71
C GLU A 73 -18.32 -6.04 -3.61
N ARG A 74 -17.15 -6.24 -2.99
CA ARG A 74 -16.89 -7.38 -2.08
C ARG A 74 -16.63 -6.97 -0.63
N SER A 75 -16.24 -5.72 -0.41
CA SER A 75 -15.86 -5.22 0.91
C SER A 75 -16.15 -3.74 1.03
N SER A 76 -16.37 -3.32 2.27
CA SER A 76 -16.43 -1.91 2.65
C SER A 76 -15.45 -1.71 3.81
N GLY A 77 -14.72 -0.61 3.77
CA GLY A 77 -13.87 -0.16 4.86
C GLY A 77 -14.25 1.26 5.28
N GLU A 78 -14.01 1.58 6.54
CA GLU A 78 -14.26 2.92 7.08
C GLU A 78 -13.13 3.31 8.04
N ILE A 79 -12.59 4.52 7.86
CA ILE A 79 -11.59 5.13 8.72
C ILE A 79 -12.19 6.39 9.35
N PRO A 80 -12.35 6.45 10.68
CA PRO A 80 -12.80 7.65 11.35
C PRO A 80 -11.87 8.83 11.08
N LYS A 81 -12.41 10.02 10.84
CA LYS A 81 -11.64 11.26 10.59
C LYS A 81 -10.69 11.60 11.75
N SER A 82 -11.05 11.22 12.98
CA SER A 82 -10.19 11.36 14.18
C SER A 82 -8.93 10.50 14.18
N ARG A 83 -8.85 9.50 13.28
CA ARG A 83 -7.69 8.61 13.11
C ARG A 83 -6.85 8.91 11.88
N ILE A 84 -7.30 9.83 11.03
CA ILE A 84 -6.51 10.31 9.89
C ILE A 84 -5.40 11.21 10.43
N ILE A 85 -4.17 10.93 10.06
CA ILE A 85 -2.97 11.68 10.43
C ILE A 85 -2.71 12.77 9.39
N ALA A 86 -2.75 12.38 8.11
CA ALA A 86 -2.49 13.28 7.00
C ALA A 86 -3.28 12.85 5.76
N VAL A 87 -3.60 13.84 4.92
CA VAL A 87 -4.08 13.62 3.57
C VAL A 87 -3.26 14.48 2.62
N SER A 88 -2.88 13.92 1.48
CA SER A 88 -2.10 14.61 0.46
C SER A 88 -2.60 14.25 -0.93
N GLY A 89 -2.54 15.21 -1.85
CA GLY A 89 -2.78 14.99 -3.27
C GLY A 89 -1.50 15.12 -4.07
N GLY A 90 -1.28 14.20 -5.00
CA GLY A 90 -0.22 14.21 -5.99
C GLY A 90 -0.78 13.91 -7.38
N ASP A 91 0.08 13.97 -8.40
CA ASP A 91 -0.26 13.64 -9.78
C ASP A 91 0.80 12.75 -10.45
N GLU A 92 0.32 11.79 -11.24
CA GLU A 92 1.16 10.88 -12.02
C GLU A 92 0.71 10.89 -13.49
N GLN A 93 1.68 10.76 -14.41
CA GLN A 93 1.40 10.51 -15.82
C GLN A 93 1.63 9.03 -16.11
N ILE A 94 0.59 8.34 -16.60
CA ILE A 94 0.67 6.92 -16.98
C ILE A 94 0.42 6.76 -18.49
N GLU A 95 1.13 5.83 -19.13
CA GLU A 95 0.86 5.44 -20.53
C GLU A 95 -0.37 4.52 -20.60
N THR A 96 -1.33 4.84 -21.47
CA THR A 96 -2.66 4.18 -21.56
C THR A 96 -2.63 2.80 -22.26
N GLY A 97 -1.52 2.08 -22.21
CA GLY A 97 -1.40 0.77 -22.84
C GLY A 97 -0.66 -0.17 -21.92
N GLY A 98 -1.37 -1.15 -21.34
CA GLY A 98 -0.75 -2.25 -20.59
C GLY A 98 0.23 -3.07 -21.46
N LYS A 99 0.58 -4.28 -21.04
CA LYS A 99 1.58 -5.11 -21.77
C LYS A 99 1.32 -5.26 -23.29
N ALA A 100 0.07 -5.14 -23.75
CA ALA A 100 -0.30 -5.14 -25.17
C ALA A 100 0.10 -3.85 -25.93
N GLY A 101 0.11 -2.68 -25.27
CA GLY A 101 0.59 -1.42 -25.85
C GLY A 101 2.11 -1.42 -26.10
N ARG A 102 2.86 -2.31 -25.43
CA ARG A 102 4.30 -2.49 -25.65
C ARG A 102 4.65 -3.05 -27.03
N ILE A 103 3.72 -3.75 -27.68
CA ILE A 103 3.95 -4.38 -28.99
C ILE A 103 3.75 -3.38 -30.14
N ALA A 104 2.96 -2.32 -29.92
CA ALA A 104 2.78 -1.23 -30.88
C ALA A 104 4.04 -0.32 -31.02
N ARG A 105 5.07 -0.51 -30.18
CA ARG A 105 6.34 0.24 -30.24
C ARG A 105 7.24 -0.14 -31.43
N VAL A 106 6.82 -1.11 -32.23
CA VAL A 106 7.49 -1.59 -33.44
C VAL A 106 6.33 -1.82 -34.41
N VAL A 107 6.08 -1.01 -35.44
CA VAL A 107 6.80 -0.98 -36.72
C VAL A 107 6.31 0.27 -37.49
N ILE A 108 7.16 1.27 -37.75
CA ILE A 108 7.01 2.13 -38.94
C ILE A 108 8.42 2.46 -39.47
N PRO A 109 8.98 1.67 -40.41
CA PRO A 109 10.22 2.05 -41.08
C PRO A 109 9.97 3.33 -41.91
N TYR A 110 11.01 4.17 -41.95
CA TYR A 110 11.12 5.41 -42.71
C TYR A 110 10.27 5.44 -44.00
N GLY A 111 9.25 6.30 -44.03
CA GLY A 111 8.51 6.64 -45.26
C GLY A 111 7.00 6.38 -45.26
N GLY A 112 6.25 6.78 -44.23
CA GLY A 112 4.78 6.74 -44.23
C GLY A 112 4.20 7.96 -43.52
N GLY A 113 3.31 8.69 -44.18
CA GLY A 113 2.79 9.99 -43.75
C GLY A 113 2.05 10.00 -42.41
N LEU A 114 1.93 11.22 -41.89
CA LEU A 114 1.18 11.66 -40.71
C LEU A 114 -0.10 10.85 -40.42
N ALA A 115 -0.03 9.82 -39.59
CA ALA A 115 -1.19 9.36 -38.80
C ALA A 115 -0.76 8.37 -37.70
N LEU A 116 -1.30 8.59 -36.49
CA LEU A 116 -1.36 7.65 -35.34
C LEU A 116 -0.14 7.56 -34.41
N GLY A 117 0.45 8.71 -34.06
CA GLY A 117 1.34 8.85 -32.91
C GLY A 117 0.64 9.45 -31.69
N ALA A 118 -0.54 8.96 -31.31
CA ALA A 118 -1.23 9.40 -30.09
C ALA A 118 -0.98 8.38 -28.97
N VAL A 119 0.20 8.42 -28.36
CA VAL A 119 0.34 7.90 -27.00
C VAL A 119 -0.44 8.88 -26.13
N THR A 120 -1.71 8.59 -25.88
CA THR A 120 -2.53 9.37 -24.96
C THR A 120 -1.98 9.13 -23.56
N HIS A 121 -1.16 10.05 -23.06
CA HIS A 121 -0.73 10.06 -21.67
C HIS A 121 -1.97 10.35 -20.80
N LYS A 122 -2.39 9.40 -19.95
CA LYS A 122 -3.46 9.64 -18.98
C LYS A 122 -2.83 10.25 -17.73
N LYS A 123 -3.19 11.50 -17.42
CA LYS A 123 -2.88 12.11 -16.13
C LYS A 123 -3.85 11.55 -15.09
N VAL A 124 -3.33 10.98 -14.02
CA VAL A 124 -4.12 10.48 -12.89
C VAL A 124 -3.80 11.27 -11.63
N GLY A 125 -4.80 11.40 -10.77
CA GLY A 125 -4.64 11.96 -9.43
C GLY A 125 -4.26 10.86 -8.46
N LEU A 126 -3.30 11.14 -7.56
CA LEU A 126 -2.95 10.25 -6.46
C LEU A 126 -3.41 10.89 -5.16
N LEU A 127 -4.38 10.27 -4.50
CA LEU A 127 -4.78 10.66 -3.15
C LEU A 127 -4.11 9.74 -2.14
N THR A 128 -3.33 10.32 -1.23
CA THR A 128 -2.66 9.60 -0.16
C THR A 128 -3.29 9.93 1.18
N ILE A 129 -3.61 8.91 1.96
CA ILE A 129 -4.19 9.03 3.30
C ILE A 129 -3.31 8.24 4.26
N GLU A 130 -2.79 8.91 5.28
CA GLU A 130 -2.08 8.29 6.40
C GLU A 130 -3.02 8.25 7.60
N PHE A 131 -3.12 7.11 8.28
CA PHE A 131 -4.09 6.91 9.36
C PHE A 131 -3.61 5.90 10.40
N LEU A 132 -4.28 5.90 11.55
CA LEU A 132 -4.19 4.84 12.54
C LEU A 132 -5.37 3.88 12.38
N ASP A 133 -5.12 2.58 12.44
CA ASP A 133 -6.19 1.58 12.38
C ASP A 133 -6.95 1.44 13.72
N ALA A 134 -7.76 0.39 13.82
CA ALA A 134 -8.52 0.07 15.02
C ALA A 134 -7.64 -0.15 16.26
N SER A 135 -6.47 -0.75 16.06
CA SER A 135 -5.47 -1.09 17.06
C SER A 135 -4.54 0.08 17.39
N GLY A 136 -4.59 1.16 16.60
CA GLY A 136 -3.70 2.31 16.75
C GLY A 136 -2.40 2.16 15.95
N GLU A 137 -2.30 1.15 15.09
CA GLU A 137 -1.16 0.95 14.21
C GLU A 137 -1.20 1.91 13.03
N TYR A 138 -0.04 2.35 12.58
CA TYR A 138 0.11 3.24 11.44
C TYR A 138 -0.02 2.49 10.12
N HIS A 139 -0.86 3.04 9.26
CA HIS A 139 -1.06 2.61 7.89
C HIS A 139 -1.10 3.82 6.96
N GLY A 140 -0.83 3.58 5.70
CA GLY A 140 -1.14 4.55 4.66
C GLY A 140 -1.81 3.87 3.48
N ALA A 141 -2.81 4.55 2.91
CA ALA A 141 -3.47 4.13 1.68
C ALA A 141 -3.20 5.13 0.56
N VAL A 142 -3.02 4.62 -0.65
CA VAL A 142 -2.89 5.43 -1.87
C VAL A 142 -3.99 5.02 -2.84
N PHE A 143 -4.72 6.00 -3.34
CA PHE A 143 -5.79 5.84 -4.31
C PHE A 143 -5.42 6.57 -5.60
N GLU A 144 -5.73 5.93 -6.73
CA GLU A 144 -5.74 6.55 -8.04
C GLU A 144 -7.16 7.06 -8.33
N LEU A 145 -7.28 8.35 -8.69
CA LEU A 145 -8.51 9.02 -9.09
C LEU A 145 -8.33 9.65 -10.47
N GLN A 146 -9.43 10.06 -11.09
CA GLN A 146 -9.32 10.94 -12.26
C GLN A 146 -8.74 12.28 -11.82
N ALA A 147 -7.81 12.83 -12.61
CA ALA A 147 -7.16 14.10 -12.26
C ALA A 147 -8.17 15.26 -12.08
N ALA A 148 -9.31 15.21 -12.79
CA ALA A 148 -10.39 16.20 -12.67
C ALA A 148 -11.10 16.16 -11.31
N ASP A 149 -11.14 15.01 -10.64
CA ASP A 149 -11.84 14.83 -9.36
C ASP A 149 -10.98 15.26 -8.15
N MET A 150 -9.66 15.41 -8.33
CA MET A 150 -8.72 15.71 -7.25
C MET A 150 -9.00 17.02 -6.51
N PRO A 151 -9.21 18.17 -7.19
CA PRO A 151 -9.43 19.44 -6.49
C PRO A 151 -10.66 19.39 -5.58
N ALA A 152 -11.79 18.90 -6.12
CA ALA A 152 -13.02 18.74 -5.35
C ALA A 152 -12.85 17.74 -4.20
N THR A 153 -12.10 16.65 -4.43
CA THR A 153 -11.80 15.66 -3.38
C THR A 153 -10.99 16.26 -2.24
N LEU A 154 -9.93 17.00 -2.54
CA LEU A 154 -9.10 17.66 -1.52
C LEU A 154 -9.87 18.75 -0.76
N GLU A 155 -10.70 19.52 -1.46
CA GLU A 155 -11.57 20.53 -0.84
C GLU A 155 -12.58 19.90 0.11
N LYS A 156 -13.21 18.78 -0.27
CA LYS A 156 -14.13 18.02 0.58
C LYS A 156 -13.44 17.46 1.83
N ILE A 157 -12.17 17.10 1.70
CA ILE A 157 -11.39 16.58 2.81
C ILE A 157 -11.04 17.69 3.79
N ALA A 158 -10.70 18.90 3.27
CA ALA A 158 -10.22 20.10 3.97
C ALA A 158 -10.07 19.85 5.47
N PHE A 159 -8.97 19.15 5.78
CA PHE A 159 -8.74 18.53 7.05
C PHE A 159 -7.95 19.50 7.92
N GLN A 160 -8.50 19.88 9.07
CA GLN A 160 -7.68 20.31 10.19
C GLN A 160 -7.32 19.07 10.98
N PRO A 161 -6.02 18.71 11.10
CA PRO A 161 -5.60 17.62 11.95
C PRO A 161 -6.15 17.82 13.35
N SER A 162 -7.04 16.92 13.76
CA SER A 162 -7.42 16.85 15.17
C SER A 162 -6.13 16.56 15.95
N ALA A 163 -5.85 17.34 17.00
CA ALA A 163 -4.60 17.25 17.75
C ALA A 163 -4.29 15.84 18.31
N GLY A 164 -5.27 14.93 18.29
CA GLY A 164 -5.17 13.55 18.76
C GLY A 164 -4.53 12.55 17.77
N ALA A 165 -4.52 12.81 16.46
CA ALA A 165 -3.97 11.87 15.47
C ALA A 165 -2.46 12.07 15.23
N ARG A 166 -1.68 12.17 16.31
CA ARG A 166 -0.22 12.26 16.21
C ARG A 166 0.38 10.89 16.45
N LEU A 167 1.16 10.40 15.47
CA LEU A 167 2.12 9.32 15.69
C LEU A 167 3.01 9.71 16.87
N ARG A 168 2.89 9.01 18.00
CA ARG A 168 3.89 9.10 19.05
C ARG A 168 5.12 8.35 18.57
N ALA A 169 6.23 9.06 18.40
CA ALA A 169 7.53 8.43 18.29
C ALA A 169 7.71 7.53 19.51
N ALA A 170 7.90 6.24 19.29
CA ALA A 170 8.18 5.34 20.39
C ALA A 170 9.56 5.70 20.95
N ALA A 171 9.59 6.14 22.21
CA ALA A 171 10.85 6.20 22.93
C ALA A 171 11.43 4.77 22.98
N ALA A 172 12.75 4.64 22.89
CA ALA A 172 13.43 3.38 23.20
C ALA A 172 13.13 3.06 24.66
N VAL A 173 12.12 2.22 24.89
CA VAL A 173 11.84 1.68 26.21
C VAL A 173 12.88 0.59 26.41
N GLY A 174 13.71 0.71 27.44
CA GLY A 174 14.64 -0.35 27.81
C GLY A 174 13.84 -1.63 28.09
N CYS A 175 13.82 -2.54 27.13
CA CYS A 175 13.17 -3.83 27.29
C CYS A 175 14.10 -4.78 28.03
N PRO A 176 13.67 -5.38 29.15
CA PRO A 176 14.48 -6.39 29.79
C PRO A 176 14.65 -7.58 28.85
N GLU A 177 15.81 -8.23 28.90
CA GLU A 177 16.24 -9.23 27.93
C GLU A 177 15.21 -10.35 27.70
N TRP A 178 14.56 -10.80 28.76
CA TRP A 178 13.54 -11.86 28.74
C TRP A 178 12.21 -11.46 28.08
N LYS A 179 11.97 -10.17 27.81
CA LYS A 179 10.79 -9.68 27.08
C LYS A 179 11.04 -9.43 25.60
N ILE A 180 12.30 -9.53 25.15
CA ILE A 180 12.66 -9.28 23.76
C ILE A 180 11.98 -10.33 22.89
N GLN A 181 11.23 -9.85 21.90
CA GLN A 181 10.56 -10.69 20.92
C GLN A 181 11.57 -11.10 19.84
N ALA A 182 12.16 -12.27 20.01
CA ALA A 182 13.10 -12.83 19.04
C ALA A 182 12.46 -12.94 17.65
N ASN A 183 13.22 -12.59 16.62
CA ASN A 183 12.80 -12.54 15.23
C ASN A 183 11.64 -11.57 14.94
N ALA A 184 11.37 -10.62 15.84
CA ALA A 184 10.39 -9.58 15.61
C ALA A 184 11.04 -8.28 15.14
N VAL A 185 10.31 -7.53 14.32
CA VAL A 185 10.78 -6.28 13.73
C VAL A 185 9.71 -5.22 13.88
N ARG A 186 10.10 -4.04 14.37
CA ARG A 186 9.27 -2.84 14.34
C ARG A 186 9.66 -1.95 13.16
N VAL A 187 8.66 -1.44 12.44
CA VAL A 187 8.88 -0.56 11.28
C VAL A 187 8.36 0.85 11.60
N GLN A 188 9.27 1.83 11.61
CA GLN A 188 8.91 3.24 11.76
C GLN A 188 8.36 3.81 10.45
N PRO A 189 7.53 4.89 10.50
CA PRO A 189 7.11 5.58 9.30
C PRO A 189 8.33 6.06 8.53
N ILE A 190 8.24 6.05 7.20
CA ILE A 190 9.35 6.50 6.36
C ILE A 190 9.49 8.02 6.52
N ASP A 191 10.65 8.46 6.98
CA ASP A 191 10.94 9.88 7.18
C ASP A 191 11.63 10.47 5.93
N ALA A 192 11.70 11.80 5.85
CA ALA A 192 12.48 12.50 4.82
C ALA A 192 13.21 13.68 5.44
N ASP A 193 14.43 13.95 4.98
CA ASP A 193 15.12 15.16 5.38
C ASP A 193 14.30 16.39 4.98
N GLN A 194 14.24 17.39 5.86
CA GLN A 194 13.41 18.59 5.67
C GLN A 194 13.71 19.36 4.37
N ALA A 195 14.93 19.21 3.84
CA ALA A 195 15.36 19.85 2.60
C ALA A 195 14.81 19.17 1.33
N ILE A 196 14.05 18.08 1.45
CA ILE A 196 13.71 17.20 0.33
C ILE A 196 12.20 17.03 0.24
N SER A 197 11.69 17.32 -0.95
CA SER A 197 10.32 16.96 -1.30
C SER A 197 10.26 15.48 -1.66
N PHE A 198 9.97 14.63 -0.68
CA PHE A 198 9.64 13.23 -0.93
C PHE A 198 8.10 13.06 -0.98
N PRO A 199 7.51 12.73 -2.13
CA PRO A 199 6.04 12.67 -2.28
C PRO A 199 5.39 11.70 -1.29
N ALA A 200 4.19 12.06 -0.82
CA ALA A 200 3.50 11.30 0.21
C ALA A 200 3.11 9.89 -0.29
N GLU A 201 2.69 9.80 -1.55
CA GLU A 201 2.37 8.56 -2.22
C GLU A 201 3.56 7.58 -2.21
N ASP A 202 4.75 8.06 -2.58
CA ASP A 202 5.97 7.25 -2.64
C ASP A 202 6.42 6.83 -1.23
N ARG A 203 6.29 7.74 -0.25
CA ARG A 203 6.56 7.47 1.17
C ARG A 203 5.67 6.35 1.70
N VAL A 204 4.36 6.44 1.49
CA VAL A 204 3.39 5.43 1.92
C VAL A 204 3.58 4.11 1.19
N LEU A 205 3.79 4.14 -0.13
CA LEU A 205 4.07 2.93 -0.91
C LEU A 205 5.32 2.22 -0.42
N LEU A 206 6.38 2.95 -0.09
CA LEU A 206 7.60 2.37 0.48
C LEU A 206 7.32 1.74 1.84
N TYR A 207 6.57 2.42 2.72
CA TYR A 207 6.20 1.88 4.01
C TYR A 207 5.41 0.57 3.89
N GLU A 208 4.29 0.59 3.14
CA GLU A 208 3.41 -0.58 3.01
C GLU A 208 4.08 -1.74 2.28
N ASN A 209 4.91 -1.46 1.27
CA ASN A 209 5.69 -2.51 0.60
C ASN A 209 6.75 -3.09 1.52
N LEU A 210 7.37 -2.28 2.41
CA LEU A 210 8.35 -2.76 3.38
C LEU A 210 7.70 -3.68 4.41
N VAL A 211 6.58 -3.26 5.02
CA VAL A 211 5.85 -4.08 6.00
C VAL A 211 5.40 -5.41 5.38
N ARG A 212 4.70 -5.36 4.24
CA ARG A 212 4.26 -6.58 3.53
C ARG A 212 5.41 -7.51 3.17
N ARG A 213 6.56 -6.94 2.78
CA ARG A 213 7.76 -7.72 2.47
C ARG A 213 8.28 -8.41 3.73
N LEU A 214 8.41 -7.70 4.85
CA LEU A 214 8.87 -8.26 6.12
C LEU A 214 7.92 -9.37 6.62
N GLU A 215 6.61 -9.18 6.53
CA GLU A 215 5.60 -10.18 6.89
C GLU A 215 5.71 -11.46 6.04
N SER A 216 6.10 -11.31 4.78
CA SER A 216 6.30 -12.46 3.88
C SER A 216 7.60 -13.25 4.15
N GLU A 217 8.50 -12.74 4.99
CA GLU A 217 9.79 -13.37 5.26
C GLU A 217 9.69 -14.44 6.36
N LYS A 218 9.92 -15.70 5.99
CA LYS A 218 9.85 -16.86 6.90
C LYS A 218 10.73 -16.78 8.16
N THR A 219 11.77 -15.95 8.13
CA THR A 219 12.70 -15.76 9.24
C THR A 219 12.26 -14.67 10.22
N ILE A 220 11.17 -13.97 9.94
CA ILE A 220 10.58 -12.93 10.76
C ILE A 220 9.26 -13.51 11.30
N GLN A 221 9.12 -13.53 12.62
CA GLN A 221 7.93 -14.09 13.27
C GLN A 221 6.83 -13.04 13.40
N ASN A 222 7.19 -11.83 13.83
CA ASN A 222 6.25 -10.74 14.02
C ASN A 222 6.77 -9.46 13.37
N VAL A 223 5.88 -8.72 12.73
CA VAL A 223 6.15 -7.39 12.19
C VAL A 223 5.20 -6.42 12.88
N TYR A 224 5.77 -5.48 13.61
CA TYR A 224 5.03 -4.46 14.33
C TYR A 224 5.13 -3.13 13.59
N ARG A 225 4.00 -2.44 13.50
CA ARG A 225 3.93 -1.11 12.89
C ARG A 225 4.22 -0.04 13.93
N ALA A 226 4.49 1.18 13.46
CA ALA A 226 4.50 2.33 14.37
C ALA A 226 3.10 2.55 14.93
N GLY A 227 2.98 3.12 16.13
CA GLY A 227 1.68 3.30 16.79
C GLY A 227 1.13 2.06 17.51
N ASP A 228 1.59 0.84 17.18
CA ASP A 228 1.26 -0.37 17.96
C ASP A 228 1.62 -0.18 19.43
N GLN A 229 0.62 -0.35 20.30
CA GLN A 229 0.70 -0.16 21.75
C GLN A 229 0.86 -1.48 22.51
N SER A 230 0.95 -2.62 21.81
CA SER A 230 1.21 -3.90 22.44
C SER A 230 2.57 -3.89 23.15
N PRO A 231 2.68 -4.47 24.36
CA PRO A 231 3.96 -4.61 25.05
C PRO A 231 5.03 -5.30 24.18
N GLU A 232 4.61 -6.24 23.34
CA GLU A 232 5.45 -6.99 22.41
C GLU A 232 6.04 -6.10 21.30
N ALA A 233 5.25 -5.18 20.74
CA ALA A 233 5.73 -4.22 19.75
C ALA A 233 6.79 -3.26 20.30
N GLY A 234 6.70 -2.92 21.59
CA GLY A 234 7.71 -2.15 22.30
C GLY A 234 9.04 -2.87 22.43
N CYS A 235 9.04 -4.21 22.43
CA CYS A 235 10.20 -5.06 22.67
C CYS A 235 10.59 -5.93 21.47
N ALA A 236 10.32 -5.46 20.25
CA ALA A 236 10.84 -6.10 19.04
C ALA A 236 12.38 -6.17 19.06
N GLU A 237 12.96 -7.29 18.62
CA GLU A 237 14.42 -7.47 18.53
C GLU A 237 15.09 -6.36 17.69
N PHE A 238 14.43 -5.90 16.63
CA PHE A 238 14.91 -4.81 15.80
C PHE A 238 13.88 -3.73 15.57
N THR A 239 14.37 -2.50 15.43
CA THR A 239 13.62 -1.39 14.83
C THR A 239 14.28 -0.98 13.52
N VAL A 240 13.49 -0.89 12.46
CA VAL A 240 13.91 -0.43 11.14
C VAL A 240 13.42 1.00 10.92
N THR A 241 14.38 1.89 10.66
CA THR A 241 14.13 3.28 10.30
C THR A 241 14.72 3.56 8.93
N VAL A 242 13.92 4.16 8.05
CA VAL A 242 14.34 4.56 6.70
C VAL A 242 14.05 6.05 6.57
N ARG A 243 15.08 6.83 6.25
CA ARG A 243 14.95 8.27 5.99
C ARG A 243 15.40 8.59 4.57
N ALA A 244 14.54 9.20 3.77
CA ALA A 244 14.90 9.66 2.43
C ALA A 244 15.84 10.88 2.50
N THR A 245 16.97 10.80 1.81
CA THR A 245 18.04 11.82 1.77
C THR A 245 18.30 12.40 0.38
N ALA A 246 17.67 11.84 -0.65
CA ALA A 246 17.45 12.50 -1.95
C ALA A 246 16.38 11.75 -2.73
N PHE A 247 15.51 12.47 -3.42
CA PHE A 247 14.54 11.86 -4.34
C PHE A 247 14.57 12.58 -5.68
N GLY A 248 14.67 11.80 -6.76
CA GLY A 248 14.55 12.29 -8.12
C GLY A 248 13.49 11.48 -8.85
N LYS A 249 12.35 12.08 -9.17
CA LYS A 249 11.30 11.44 -9.96
C LYS A 249 11.81 11.20 -11.39
N GLY A 250 11.54 10.01 -11.91
CA GLY A 250 11.89 9.65 -13.27
C GLY A 250 11.16 10.53 -14.30
N ASN A 251 11.77 10.66 -15.48
CA ASN A 251 11.21 11.40 -16.61
C ASN A 251 11.05 10.45 -17.80
N GLN A 252 9.82 10.00 -18.05
CA GLN A 252 9.48 9.11 -19.16
C GLN A 252 9.66 9.78 -20.52
N ALA A 253 9.31 11.06 -20.67
CA ALA A 253 9.46 11.80 -21.92
C ALA A 253 10.95 11.91 -22.32
N ALA A 254 11.82 12.18 -21.36
CA ALA A 254 13.27 12.19 -21.57
C ALA A 254 13.77 10.82 -22.08
N ARG A 255 13.25 9.71 -21.57
CA ARG A 255 13.63 8.35 -22.03
C ARG A 255 13.15 8.04 -23.43
N ALA A 256 11.91 8.40 -23.74
CA ALA A 256 11.34 8.20 -25.06
C ALA A 256 12.15 8.95 -26.15
N SER A 257 12.75 10.10 -25.80
CA SER A 257 13.49 10.95 -26.73
C SER A 257 14.89 10.42 -27.14
N VAL A 258 15.46 9.48 -26.39
CA VAL A 258 16.86 9.03 -26.57
C VAL A 258 17.00 7.58 -27.09
N GLY A 259 15.90 6.97 -27.53
CA GLY A 259 15.89 5.65 -28.17
C GLY A 259 16.41 4.50 -27.28
N PRO A 260 17.00 3.43 -27.84
CA PRO A 260 17.43 2.24 -27.08
C PRO A 260 18.57 2.47 -26.08
N LEU A 261 19.19 3.66 -26.08
CA LEU A 261 20.16 4.08 -25.07
C LEU A 261 19.49 4.75 -23.84
N GLY A 262 18.17 4.95 -23.89
CA GLY A 262 17.39 5.66 -22.87
C GLY A 262 17.15 4.94 -21.56
N HIS A 263 17.56 3.69 -21.41
CA HIS A 263 17.27 2.90 -20.21
C HIS A 263 17.88 3.46 -18.91
N PHE A 264 18.81 4.43 -19.00
CA PHE A 264 19.48 5.02 -17.83
C PHE A 264 19.18 6.52 -17.61
N ILE A 265 18.55 7.17 -18.59
CA ILE A 265 18.17 8.59 -18.50
C ILE A 265 16.81 8.67 -17.83
N GLY A 266 16.56 9.66 -16.96
CA GLY A 266 15.23 9.85 -16.36
C GLY A 266 14.71 8.68 -15.51
N THR A 267 15.60 7.92 -14.85
CA THR A 267 15.22 6.90 -13.86
C THR A 267 14.76 7.54 -12.55
N THR A 268 13.78 6.93 -11.87
CA THR A 268 13.49 7.35 -10.49
C THR A 268 14.63 6.91 -9.58
N LYS A 269 15.13 7.85 -8.77
CA LYS A 269 16.25 7.65 -7.85
C LYS A 269 15.82 7.97 -6.42
N LEU A 270 16.19 7.09 -5.50
CA LEU A 270 16.06 7.32 -4.06
C LEU A 270 17.40 7.08 -3.39
N ASN A 271 17.92 8.12 -2.74
CA ASN A 271 18.94 7.99 -1.70
C ASN A 271 18.22 7.95 -0.36
N PHE A 272 18.65 7.06 0.51
CA PHE A 272 18.06 6.91 1.82
C PHE A 272 19.08 6.41 2.83
N HIS A 273 18.93 6.90 4.05
CA HIS A 273 19.62 6.43 5.22
C HIS A 273 18.83 5.28 5.84
N LEU A 274 19.50 4.15 6.10
CA LEU A 274 18.91 2.98 6.74
C LEU A 274 19.57 2.75 8.10
N THR A 275 18.76 2.82 9.15
CA THR A 275 19.17 2.45 10.51
C THR A 275 18.39 1.21 10.93
N ILE A 276 19.11 0.20 11.41
CA ILE A 276 18.56 -0.98 12.08
C ILE A 276 19.13 -0.97 13.50
N SER A 277 18.28 -0.64 14.46
CA SER A 277 18.66 -0.58 15.87
C SER A 277 18.14 -1.79 16.62
N LYS A 278 18.80 -2.12 17.74
CA LYS A 278 18.30 -3.06 18.73
C LYS A 278 17.19 -2.42 19.58
N GLN A 279 16.59 -3.19 20.48
CA GLN A 279 15.60 -2.73 21.46
C GLN A 279 16.10 -1.58 22.37
N ASP A 280 17.40 -1.49 22.62
CA ASP A 280 18.01 -0.43 23.43
C ASP A 280 18.25 0.88 22.64
N GLY A 281 17.90 0.89 21.35
CA GLY A 281 18.12 2.02 20.46
C GLY A 281 19.54 2.09 19.88
N SER A 282 20.45 1.20 20.27
CA SER A 282 21.79 1.18 19.71
C SER A 282 21.76 0.73 18.24
N PRO A 283 22.44 1.44 17.33
CA PRO A 283 22.46 1.07 15.93
C PRO A 283 23.33 -0.18 15.76
N ASN A 284 22.75 -1.22 15.17
CA ASN A 284 23.49 -2.40 14.73
C ASN A 284 23.87 -2.31 13.24
N PHE A 285 23.11 -1.54 12.48
CA PHE A 285 23.38 -1.25 11.08
C PHE A 285 22.98 0.18 10.79
N ASP A 286 23.86 0.94 10.19
CA ASP A 286 23.70 2.37 9.96
C ASP A 286 24.46 2.71 8.67
N VAL A 287 23.73 3.01 7.59
CA VAL A 287 24.35 3.19 6.26
C VAL A 287 23.48 4.01 5.31
N ASP A 288 24.15 4.81 4.48
CA ASP A 288 23.54 5.48 3.33
C ASP A 288 23.50 4.57 2.11
N LEU A 289 22.32 4.48 1.49
CA LEU A 289 22.07 3.64 0.33
C LEU A 289 21.47 4.44 -0.81
N LYS A 290 21.77 4.00 -2.03
CA LYS A 290 21.22 4.58 -3.25
C LYS A 290 20.60 3.48 -4.11
N LYS A 291 19.38 3.74 -4.59
CA LYS A 291 18.68 2.89 -5.54
C LYS A 291 18.09 3.71 -6.67
N SER A 292 17.99 3.07 -7.83
CA SER A 292 17.39 3.64 -9.03
C SER A 292 16.59 2.57 -9.75
N GLU A 293 15.49 2.97 -10.36
CA GLU A 293 14.62 2.13 -11.18
C GLU A 293 14.32 2.86 -12.49
N GLY A 294 14.32 2.12 -13.61
CA GLY A 294 14.21 2.67 -14.97
C GLY A 294 13.10 2.07 -15.82
N SER A 295 12.11 1.47 -15.17
CA SER A 295 10.86 0.95 -15.72
C SER A 295 9.84 2.06 -16.04
N ASP A 296 8.83 1.75 -16.84
CA ASP A 296 7.78 2.72 -17.20
C ASP A 296 6.89 3.07 -15.97
N THR A 297 6.89 2.27 -14.89
CA THR A 297 6.16 2.52 -13.62
C THR A 297 7.10 2.85 -12.44
N ASP A 298 8.05 3.75 -12.71
CA ASP A 298 9.28 3.94 -11.95
C ASP A 298 9.16 4.32 -10.47
N SER A 299 8.30 5.27 -10.14
CA SER A 299 8.02 5.74 -8.78
C SER A 299 7.51 4.59 -7.90
N LEU A 300 6.52 3.85 -8.40
CA LEU A 300 5.92 2.73 -7.70
C LEU A 300 6.92 1.56 -7.53
N ASN A 301 7.80 1.32 -8.50
CA ASN A 301 8.74 0.20 -8.45
C ASN A 301 9.99 0.49 -7.62
N ILE A 302 10.47 1.74 -7.54
CA ILE A 302 11.63 2.07 -6.71
C ILE A 302 11.36 1.70 -5.25
N THR A 303 10.11 1.88 -4.78
CA THR A 303 9.72 1.52 -3.42
C THR A 303 9.92 0.02 -3.15
N LYS A 304 9.53 -0.86 -4.08
CA LYS A 304 9.72 -2.32 -3.97
C LYS A 304 11.20 -2.71 -3.95
N VAL A 305 12.03 -2.05 -4.78
CA VAL A 305 13.48 -2.29 -4.82
C VAL A 305 14.15 -1.89 -3.50
N VAL A 306 13.73 -0.76 -2.94
CA VAL A 306 14.21 -0.26 -1.65
C VAL A 306 13.77 -1.21 -0.53
N SER A 307 12.49 -1.58 -0.44
CA SER A 307 11.99 -2.55 0.55
C SER A 307 12.76 -3.87 0.51
N LYS A 308 13.02 -4.41 -0.69
CA LYS A 308 13.84 -5.63 -0.86
C LYS A 308 15.27 -5.45 -0.34
N THR A 309 15.85 -4.28 -0.55
CA THR A 309 17.21 -3.94 -0.09
C THR A 309 17.25 -3.85 1.44
N VAL A 310 16.27 -3.20 2.07
CA VAL A 310 16.15 -3.11 3.53
C VAL A 310 16.07 -4.50 4.16
N VAL A 311 15.16 -5.35 3.67
CA VAL A 311 15.03 -6.74 4.17
C VAL A 311 16.32 -7.54 4.02
N LYS A 312 17.04 -7.38 2.90
CA LYS A 312 18.34 -8.05 2.69
C LYS A 312 19.36 -7.60 3.73
N ASN A 313 19.44 -6.30 4.03
CA ASN A 313 20.38 -5.78 5.02
C ASN A 313 20.00 -6.18 6.45
N LEU A 314 18.71 -6.21 6.79
CA LEU A 314 18.24 -6.75 8.06
C LEU A 314 18.67 -8.20 8.28
N LYS A 315 18.52 -9.06 7.27
CA LYS A 315 18.99 -10.45 7.34
C LYS A 315 20.49 -10.55 7.61
N LYS A 316 21.30 -9.74 6.92
CA LYS A 316 22.76 -9.69 7.13
C LYS A 316 23.12 -9.24 8.54
N SER A 317 22.50 -8.15 8.98
CA SER A 317 22.65 -7.55 10.30
C SER A 317 22.34 -8.57 11.42
N ARG A 318 21.26 -9.34 11.26
CA ARG A 318 20.91 -10.47 12.15
C ARG A 318 21.95 -11.58 12.19
N THR A 319 22.42 -12.03 11.03
CA THR A 319 23.45 -13.07 10.96
C THR A 319 24.76 -12.61 11.60
N GLN A 320 25.12 -11.33 11.47
CA GLN A 320 26.34 -10.78 12.08
C GLN A 320 26.25 -10.77 13.60
N MET A 321 25.16 -10.28 14.19
CA MET A 321 25.04 -10.26 15.65
C MET A 321 25.11 -11.65 16.27
N ARG A 322 24.41 -12.63 15.69
CA ARG A 322 24.42 -14.00 16.21
C ARG A 322 25.79 -14.64 16.17
N LYS A 323 26.63 -14.26 15.20
CA LYS A 323 28.03 -14.71 15.16
C LYS A 323 28.85 -14.08 16.27
N THR A 324 28.62 -12.80 16.58
CA THR A 324 29.31 -12.09 17.66
C THR A 324 28.92 -12.61 19.04
N GLU A 325 27.66 -12.99 19.25
CA GLU A 325 27.18 -13.56 20.53
C GLU A 325 27.69 -14.98 20.80
N MET A 326 28.15 -15.70 19.77
CA MET A 326 28.69 -17.06 19.88
C MET A 326 30.21 -17.12 20.03
N SER A 327 30.91 -15.98 19.93
CA SER A 327 32.37 -15.87 20.03
C SER A 327 32.80 -15.32 21.38
#